data_AF-A0A7Z0X1Y7-F1
#
_entry.id   AF-A0A7Z0X1Y7-F1
#
_cell.length_a   1.000
_cell.length_b   1.000
_cell.length_c   1.000
_cell.angle_alpha   90.00
_cell.angle_beta   90.00
_cell.angle_gamma   90.00
#
_symmetry.space_group_name_H-M   'P 1'
#
loop_
_entity.id
_entity.type
_entity.pdbx_description
1 polymer ?
#
loop_
_entity_poly.entity_id
_entity_poly.type
_entity_poly.pdbx_seq_one_letter_code
_entity_poly.pdbx_strand_id
1 'polypeptide(L)'
;MATRQSVGEHIQRSEDAYDYALSQFETASRQEHYNETEFSDAQLMLENAVNELNKLSLFANEQQREEIHRKRLQLQTLQNNMILQRSYER
;
A
#
# COMPACT_ATOMS: atom_id res chain seq x y z
N MET A 1 8.81 8.42 20.87
CA MET A 1 9.12 7.02 20.57
C MET A 1 7.82 6.36 20.14
N ALA A 2 7.74 5.79 18.95
CA ALA A 2 6.58 4.97 18.57
C ALA A 2 6.55 3.74 19.47
N THR A 3 5.41 3.42 20.07
CA THR A 3 5.31 2.21 20.89
C THR A 3 5.40 1.00 19.96
N ARG A 4 5.91 -0.14 20.45
CA ARG A 4 5.95 -1.39 19.66
C ARG A 4 4.56 -1.78 19.14
N GLN A 5 3.52 -1.47 19.92
CA GLN A 5 2.13 -1.65 19.54
C GLN A 5 1.71 -0.75 18.37
N SER A 6 2.04 0.55 18.40
CA SER A 6 1.67 1.46 17.30
C SER A 6 2.34 1.05 15.99
N VAL A 7 3.58 0.55 16.04
CA VAL A 7 4.26 0.04 14.84
C VAL A 7 3.53 -1.17 14.28
N GLY A 8 3.18 -2.15 15.12
CA GLY A 8 2.42 -3.33 14.70
C GLY A 8 1.07 -2.97 14.06
N GLU A 9 0.34 -2.02 14.63
CA GLU A 9 -0.96 -1.57 14.11
C GLU A 9 -0.85 -0.94 12.71
N HIS A 10 0.13 -0.06 12.48
CA HIS A 10 0.34 0.54 11.16
C HIS A 10 0.87 -0.46 10.13
N ILE A 11 1.69 -1.43 10.55
CA ILE A 11 2.13 -2.51 9.66
C ILE A 11 0.93 -3.38 9.27
N GLN A 12 0.07 -3.77 10.21
CA GLN A 12 -1.14 -4.54 9.90
C GLN A 12 -2.05 -3.80 8.93
N ARG A 13 -2.35 -2.51 9.18
CA ARG A 13 -3.17 -1.70 8.26
C ARG A 13 -2.56 -1.59 6.86
N SER A 14 -1.24 -1.57 6.79
CA SER A 14 -0.52 -1.55 5.51
C SER A 14 -0.68 -2.86 4.75
N GLU A 15 -0.66 -4.00 5.45
CA GLU A 15 -0.94 -5.31 4.84
C GLU A 15 -2.41 -5.40 4.39
N ASP A 16 -3.36 -4.93 5.20
CA ASP A 16 -4.79 -4.92 4.80
C ASP A 16 -5.02 -4.08 3.52
N ALA A 17 -4.33 -2.94 3.41
CA ALA A 17 -4.35 -2.10 2.20
C ALA A 17 -3.69 -2.79 1.00
N TYR A 18 -2.58 -3.51 1.23
CA TYR A 18 -1.90 -4.29 0.19
C TYR A 18 -2.81 -5.39 -0.37
N ASP A 19 -3.41 -6.20 0.51
CA ASP A 19 -4.25 -7.33 0.12
C ASP A 19 -5.51 -6.85 -0.63
N TYR A 20 -6.14 -5.78 -0.15
CA TYR A 20 -7.26 -5.17 -0.85
C TYR A 20 -6.86 -4.67 -2.24
N ALA A 21 -5.76 -3.93 -2.34
CA ALA A 21 -5.29 -3.40 -3.62
C ALA A 21 -4.87 -4.49 -4.61
N LEU A 22 -4.25 -5.56 -4.12
CA LEU A 22 -3.88 -6.71 -4.94
C LEU A 22 -5.12 -7.38 -5.54
N SER A 23 -6.17 -7.58 -4.72
CA SER A 23 -7.45 -8.12 -5.18
C SER A 23 -8.10 -7.23 -6.25
N GLN A 24 -8.06 -5.90 -6.07
CA GLN A 24 -8.60 -4.97 -7.08
C GLN A 24 -7.78 -4.95 -8.37
N PHE A 25 -6.45 -5.06 -8.26
CA PHE A 25 -5.56 -5.15 -9.41
C PHE A 25 -5.80 -6.41 -10.24
N GLU A 26 -5.96 -7.56 -9.57
CA GLU A 26 -6.31 -8.81 -10.24
C GLU A 26 -7.71 -8.76 -10.87
N THR A 27 -8.68 -8.12 -10.20
CA THR A 27 -10.05 -7.98 -10.70
C THR A 27 -10.09 -7.10 -11.95
N ALA A 28 -9.40 -5.96 -11.92
CA ALA A 28 -9.28 -5.05 -13.07
C ALA A 28 -8.59 -5.71 -14.26
N SER A 29 -7.64 -6.61 -14.01
CA SER A 29 -6.98 -7.39 -15.07
C SER A 29 -7.89 -8.44 -15.74
N ARG A 30 -9.00 -8.82 -15.10
CA ARG A 30 -9.92 -9.86 -15.58
C ARG A 30 -11.23 -9.31 -16.16
N GLN A 31 -11.62 -8.11 -15.78
CA GLN A 31 -12.89 -7.49 -16.14
C GLN A 31 -12.65 -6.27 -17.03
N GLU A 32 -13.59 -5.93 -17.90
CA GLU A 32 -13.57 -4.71 -18.73
C GLU A 32 -13.83 -3.43 -17.89
N HIS A 33 -13.06 -3.22 -16.81
CA HIS A 33 -13.07 -2.00 -15.98
C HIS A 33 -14.36 -1.74 -15.16
N TYR A 34 -15.11 -2.76 -14.77
CA TYR A 34 -16.28 -2.57 -13.90
C TYR A 34 -15.94 -2.15 -12.45
N ASN A 35 -14.66 -2.16 -12.06
CA ASN A 35 -14.19 -1.83 -10.71
C ASN A 35 -13.30 -0.57 -10.64
N GLU A 36 -13.51 0.41 -11.53
CA GLU A 36 -12.70 1.65 -11.56
C GLU A 36 -12.70 2.41 -10.23
N THR A 37 -13.83 2.44 -9.53
CA THR A 37 -13.94 3.12 -8.22
C THR A 37 -13.10 2.41 -7.18
N GLU A 38 -13.29 1.10 -7.01
CA GLU A 38 -12.55 0.28 -6.06
C GLU A 38 -11.05 0.26 -6.36
N PHE A 39 -10.67 0.31 -7.65
CA PHE A 39 -9.29 0.40 -8.08
C PHE A 39 -8.65 1.75 -7.70
N SER A 40 -9.36 2.86 -7.91
CA SER A 40 -8.90 4.19 -7.49
C SER A 40 -8.81 4.28 -5.95
N ASP A 41 -9.78 3.72 -5.24
CA ASP A 41 -9.77 3.68 -3.77
C ASP A 41 -8.60 2.85 -3.24
N ALA A 42 -8.33 1.69 -3.85
CA ALA A 42 -7.17 0.87 -3.55
C ALA A 42 -5.85 1.62 -3.75
N GLN A 43 -5.71 2.38 -4.85
CA GLN A 43 -4.52 3.21 -5.08
C GLN A 43 -4.33 4.28 -3.99
N LEU A 44 -5.43 4.91 -3.54
CA LEU A 44 -5.41 5.90 -2.47
C LEU A 44 -5.08 5.27 -1.11
N MET A 45 -5.60 4.07 -0.83
CA MET A 45 -5.28 3.33 0.39
C MET A 45 -3.79 2.98 0.46
N LEU A 46 -3.18 2.53 -0.64
CA LEU A 46 -1.74 2.29 -0.72
C LEU A 46 -0.93 3.57 -0.46
N GLU A 47 -1.35 4.70 -1.04
CA GLU A 47 -0.69 6.00 -0.83
C GLU A 47 -0.71 6.42 0.65
N ASN A 48 -1.89 6.32 1.26
CA ASN A 48 -2.09 6.67 2.67
C ASN A 48 -1.23 5.78 3.59
N ALA A 49 -1.22 4.46 3.36
CA ALA A 49 -0.39 3.53 4.12
C ALA A 49 1.10 3.87 4.00
N VAL A 50 1.61 4.16 2.80
CA VAL A 50 3.00 4.59 2.58
C VAL A 50 3.31 5.88 3.34
N ASN A 51 2.39 6.85 3.33
CA ASN A 51 2.55 8.12 4.04
C ASN A 51 2.54 7.96 5.56
N GLU A 52 1.70 7.08 6.11
CA GLU A 52 1.69 6.75 7.53
C GLU A 52 2.98 6.05 7.96
N LEU A 53 3.42 5.04 7.21
CA LEU A 53 4.66 4.32 7.45
C LEU A 53 5.88 5.27 7.40
N ASN A 54 5.88 6.23 6.48
CA ASN A 54 6.88 7.29 6.41
C ASN A 54 6.97 8.08 7.72
N LYS A 55 5.84 8.58 8.22
CA LYS A 55 5.78 9.32 9.48
C LYS A 55 6.22 8.46 10.67
N LEU A 56 5.82 7.19 10.69
CA LEU A 56 6.17 6.24 11.74
C LEU A 56 7.68 5.98 11.81
N SER A 57 8.35 5.93 10.66
CA SER A 57 9.79 5.67 10.57
C SER A 57 10.65 6.68 11.36
N LEU A 58 10.16 7.93 11.51
CA LEU A 58 10.85 9.00 12.26
C LEU A 58 11.05 8.64 13.74
N PHE A 59 10.10 7.90 14.32
CA PHE A 59 10.08 7.57 15.74
C PHE A 59 10.42 6.11 16.05
N ALA A 60 10.74 5.33 15.01
CA ALA A 60 11.07 3.92 15.06
C ALA A 60 12.55 3.69 15.39
N ASN A 61 12.86 2.55 16.01
CA ASN A 61 14.24 2.07 16.16
C ASN A 61 14.78 1.49 14.84
N GLU A 62 16.05 1.12 14.78
CA GLU A 62 16.70 0.62 13.57
C GLU A 62 16.01 -0.62 12.97
N GLN A 63 15.66 -1.60 13.81
CA GLN A 63 14.98 -2.82 13.38
C GLN A 63 13.59 -2.52 12.79
N GLN A 64 12.82 -1.67 13.46
CA GLN A 64 11.50 -1.24 13.02
C GLN A 64 11.59 -0.39 11.73
N ARG A 65 12.63 0.44 11.57
CA ARG A 65 12.83 1.23 10.35
C ARG A 65 13.05 0.34 9.14
N GLU A 66 13.84 -0.73 9.28
CA GLU A 66 14.06 -1.69 8.21
C GLU A 66 12.76 -2.42 7.82
N GLU A 67 11.99 -2.86 8.82
CA GLU A 67 10.67 -3.47 8.59
C GLU A 67 9.72 -2.52 7.84
N ILE A 68 9.61 -1.28 8.33
CA ILE A 68 8.81 -0.22 7.71
C ILE A 68 9.28 0.05 6.27
N HIS A 69 10.60 0.13 6.05
CA HIS A 69 11.17 0.37 4.73
C HIS A 69 10.78 -0.73 3.74
N ARG A 70 10.91 -2.00 4.14
CA ARG A 70 10.51 -3.14 3.29
C ARG A 70 9.01 -3.11 2.95
N LYS A 71 8.14 -2.81 3.92
CA LYS A 71 6.71 -2.66 3.65
C LYS A 71 6.42 -1.55 2.66
N ARG A 72 7.01 -0.38 2.86
CA ARG A 72 6.85 0.76 1.94
C ARG A 72 7.23 0.40 0.52
N LEU A 73 8.36 -0.29 0.34
CA LEU A 73 8.80 -0.73 -0.99
C LEU A 73 7.77 -1.64 -1.67
N GLN A 74 7.17 -2.58 -0.92
CA GLN A 74 6.13 -3.47 -1.45
C GLN A 74 4.86 -2.72 -1.87
N LEU A 75 4.35 -1.83 -1.00
CA LEU A 75 3.17 -1.01 -1.30
C LEU A 75 3.39 -0.13 -2.54
N GLN A 76 4.54 0.54 -2.62
CA GLN A 76 4.88 1.42 -3.74
C GLN A 76 5.04 0.64 -5.05
N THR A 77 5.59 -0.59 -4.98
CA THR A 77 5.73 -1.46 -6.15
C THR A 77 4.35 -1.83 -6.70
N LEU A 78 3.43 -2.26 -5.84
CA LEU A 78 2.06 -2.59 -6.26
C LEU A 78 1.33 -1.36 -6.81
N GLN A 79 1.40 -0.22 -6.12
CA GLN A 79 0.80 1.02 -6.58
C GLN A 79 1.32 1.43 -7.97
N ASN A 80 2.63 1.30 -8.21
CA ASN A 80 3.23 1.59 -9.50
C ASN A 80 2.68 0.67 -10.60
N ASN A 81 2.58 -0.64 -10.34
CA ASN A 81 1.99 -1.60 -11.28
C ASN A 81 0.55 -1.24 -11.62
N MET A 82 -0.27 -0.85 -10.63
CA MET A 82 -1.64 -0.40 -10.83
C MET A 82 -1.71 0.85 -11.73
N ILE A 83 -0.84 1.84 -11.50
CA ILE A 83 -0.79 3.07 -12.31
C ILE A 83 -0.37 2.75 -13.75
N LEU A 84 0.63 1.90 -13.92
CA LEU A 84 1.13 1.52 -15.25
C LEU A 84 0.06 0.79 -16.06
N GLN A 85 -0.65 -0.17 -15.47
CA GLN A 85 -1.76 -0.86 -16.15
C GLN A 85 -2.78 0.16 -16.69
N ARG A 86 -3.24 1.09 -15.86
CA ARG A 86 -4.17 2.14 -16.27
C ARG A 86 -3.63 3.03 -17.40
N SER A 87 -2.31 3.24 -17.45
CA SER A 87 -1.68 4.07 -18.48
C SER A 87 -1.60 3.40 -19.85
N TYR A 88 -1.51 2.07 -19.89
CA TYR A 88 -1.46 1.29 -21.14
C TYR A 88 -2.84 1.03 -21.74
N GLU A 89 -3.92 1.25 -20.98
CA GLU A 89 -5.31 1.03 -21.40
C GLU A 89 -5.93 2.23 -22.15
N ARG A 90 -5.13 3.23 -22.54
CA ARG A 90 -5.54 4.40 -23.35
C ARG A 90 -5.03 4.31 -24.78
#